data_AF-B8D3V6-F1
#
_entry.id   AF-B8D3V6-F1
#
_cell.length_a   1.000
_cell.length_b   1.000
_cell.length_c   1.000
_cell.angle_alpha   90.00
_cell.angle_beta   90.00
_cell.angle_gamma   90.00
#
_symmetry.space_group_name_H-M   'P 1'
#
loop_
_entity.id
_entity.type
_entity.pdbx_description
1 polymer ?
#
loop_
_entity_poly.entity_id
_entity_poly.type
_entity_poly.pdbx_seq_one_letter_code
_entity_poly.pdbx_strand_id
1 'polypeptide(L)'
;MRLLITGLLPHDSGKTVIALNLSKALSKSLRVFYFKPIAGHSGWYQAETVKHSLEAGILVGHDAYTAARELGLLDRVRLVNPVDLLTMPPDPLKYIKSIRLYLGILADVASQTVLMRISRPLEGVDEYFIVRENARRLNKVALTVLEGLIERFSARGNVVFHDAEPGLIMKLFSNREALNWLNNIYGLLSEYDVVVTESYNNAATPIEASLDSDLVLVTAPTRLLIYRGTRYRQGVEAFSMGRPPWLVDVGGIVEVLGEPLKTMDIPYSNTSEFNDFIDLLVEFITSYQ
;
A
#
# COMPACT_ATOMS: atom_id res chain seq x y z
N MET A 1 8.97 -17.33 -7.00
CA MET A 1 8.73 -16.19 -7.90
C MET A 1 8.30 -14.97 -7.10
N ARG A 2 8.79 -13.79 -7.44
CA ARG A 2 8.47 -12.50 -6.83
C ARG A 2 7.90 -11.58 -7.89
N LEU A 3 6.70 -11.06 -7.64
CA LEU A 3 6.00 -10.15 -8.54
C LEU A 3 5.79 -8.82 -7.83
N LEU A 4 6.13 -7.73 -8.50
CA LEU A 4 5.83 -6.38 -8.02
C LEU A 4 4.77 -5.73 -8.91
N ILE A 5 3.72 -5.21 -8.28
CA ILE A 5 2.62 -4.51 -8.93
C ILE A 5 2.69 -3.05 -8.52
N THR A 6 2.87 -2.18 -9.50
CA THR A 6 2.97 -0.74 -9.32
C THR A 6 2.09 0.02 -10.29
N GLY A 7 1.86 1.30 -10.03
CA GLY A 7 0.87 2.11 -10.72
C GLY A 7 1.49 3.37 -11.30
N LEU A 8 1.14 3.69 -12.53
CA LEU A 8 1.61 4.92 -13.18
C LEU A 8 1.02 6.19 -12.54
N LEU A 9 -0.18 6.09 -11.97
CA LEU A 9 -0.89 7.21 -11.37
C LEU A 9 -0.87 7.13 -9.84
N PRO A 10 -0.89 8.29 -9.14
CA PRO A 10 -0.91 8.31 -7.67
C PRO A 10 -2.08 7.52 -7.07
N HIS A 11 -3.23 7.50 -7.74
CA HIS A 11 -4.45 6.82 -7.32
C HIS A 11 -5.05 6.00 -8.46
N ASP A 12 -5.84 4.99 -8.13
CA ASP A 12 -6.75 4.26 -9.04
C ASP A 12 -6.13 3.73 -10.35
N SER A 13 -4.84 3.35 -10.32
CA SER A 13 -4.17 2.76 -11.49
C SER A 13 -4.61 1.32 -11.80
N GLY A 14 -5.49 0.72 -11.01
CA GLY A 14 -5.92 -0.68 -11.15
C GLY A 14 -5.03 -1.73 -10.43
N LYS A 15 -4.03 -1.29 -9.63
CA LYS A 15 -3.09 -2.17 -8.92
C LYS A 15 -3.79 -3.29 -8.14
N THR A 16 -4.68 -2.92 -7.20
CA THR A 16 -5.39 -3.88 -6.34
C THR A 16 -6.21 -4.88 -7.13
N VAL A 17 -6.88 -4.44 -8.19
CA VAL A 17 -7.70 -5.31 -9.05
C VAL A 17 -6.83 -6.37 -9.71
N ILE A 18 -5.70 -5.97 -10.30
CA ILE A 18 -4.75 -6.90 -10.93
C ILE A 18 -4.12 -7.82 -9.88
N ALA A 19 -3.62 -7.25 -8.79
CA ALA A 19 -2.93 -7.98 -7.74
C ALA A 19 -3.81 -9.06 -7.10
N LEU A 20 -5.05 -8.72 -6.79
CA LEU A 20 -5.99 -9.64 -6.18
C LEU A 20 -6.36 -10.79 -7.13
N ASN A 21 -6.76 -10.46 -8.37
CA ASN A 21 -7.23 -11.49 -9.31
C ASN A 21 -6.09 -12.39 -9.79
N LEU A 22 -4.89 -11.83 -9.99
CA LEU A 22 -3.70 -12.61 -10.26
C LEU A 22 -3.36 -13.54 -9.09
N SER A 23 -3.42 -13.04 -7.85
CA SER A 23 -3.18 -13.86 -6.66
C SER A 23 -4.19 -15.01 -6.56
N LYS A 24 -5.48 -14.74 -6.79
CA LYS A 24 -6.54 -15.77 -6.80
C LYS A 24 -6.29 -16.84 -7.87
N ALA A 25 -5.94 -16.43 -9.08
CA ALA A 25 -5.72 -17.35 -10.19
C ALA A 25 -4.49 -18.24 -9.95
N LEU A 26 -3.37 -17.67 -9.50
CA LEU A 26 -2.16 -18.42 -9.15
C LEU A 26 -2.35 -19.34 -7.94
N SER A 27 -3.20 -18.95 -6.97
CA SER A 27 -3.50 -19.76 -5.78
C SER A 27 -4.21 -21.08 -6.09
N LYS A 28 -4.68 -21.29 -7.33
CA LYS A 28 -5.26 -22.57 -7.77
C LYS A 28 -4.22 -23.70 -7.81
N SER A 29 -2.93 -23.38 -7.97
CA SER A 29 -1.86 -24.37 -8.13
C SER A 29 -0.59 -24.07 -7.33
N LEU A 30 -0.43 -22.85 -6.81
CA LEU A 30 0.77 -22.39 -6.11
C LEU A 30 0.41 -21.83 -4.73
N ARG A 31 1.35 -21.87 -3.78
CA ARG A 31 1.24 -21.13 -2.52
C ARG A 31 1.57 -19.67 -2.79
N VAL A 32 0.54 -18.83 -2.81
CA VAL A 32 0.67 -17.39 -3.09
C VAL A 32 0.48 -16.60 -1.80
N PHE A 33 1.30 -15.57 -1.60
CA PHE A 33 1.06 -14.54 -0.59
C PHE A 33 0.89 -13.18 -1.23
N TYR A 34 -0.13 -12.44 -0.79
CA TYR A 34 -0.34 -11.05 -1.17
C TYR A 34 0.27 -10.14 -0.11
N PHE A 35 1.11 -9.20 -0.54
CA PHE A 35 1.86 -8.32 0.35
C PHE A 35 1.69 -6.87 -0.07
N LYS A 36 1.02 -6.07 0.78
CA LYS A 36 0.89 -4.61 0.64
C LYS A 36 1.50 -3.96 1.88
N PRO A 37 2.85 -3.89 1.96
CA PRO A 37 3.58 -3.52 3.17
C PRO A 37 3.14 -2.19 3.78
N ILE A 38 2.78 -1.25 2.91
CA ILE A 38 2.46 0.13 3.25
C ILE A 38 1.12 0.46 2.59
N ALA A 39 0.18 0.96 3.39
CA ALA A 39 -1.10 1.45 2.90
C ALA A 39 -1.48 2.73 3.64
N GLY A 40 -2.50 3.39 3.12
CA GLY A 40 -3.14 4.51 3.78
C GLY A 40 -4.55 4.69 3.24
N HIS A 41 -5.45 5.15 4.08
CA HIS A 41 -6.84 5.34 3.72
C HIS A 41 -7.45 6.56 4.39
N SER A 42 -8.46 7.14 3.73
CA SER A 42 -9.21 8.27 4.26
C SER A 42 -10.34 7.81 5.15
N GLY A 43 -10.36 8.27 6.41
CA GLY A 43 -11.47 8.07 7.32
C GLY A 43 -12.77 8.76 6.89
N TRP A 44 -12.72 9.67 5.91
CA TRP A 44 -13.89 10.35 5.36
C TRP A 44 -14.34 9.77 4.02
N TYR A 45 -13.45 9.72 3.03
CA TYR A 45 -13.79 9.24 1.69
C TYR A 45 -13.94 7.72 1.61
N GLN A 46 -13.42 6.98 2.60
CA GLN A 46 -13.44 5.51 2.63
C GLN A 46 -14.02 5.01 3.96
N ALA A 47 -15.24 5.47 4.29
CA ALA A 47 -15.92 5.14 5.55
C ALA A 47 -16.08 3.62 5.78
N GLU A 48 -16.25 2.82 4.73
CA GLU A 48 -16.28 1.36 4.85
C GLU A 48 -14.97 0.77 5.40
N THR A 49 -13.83 1.36 5.07
CA THR A 49 -12.52 0.93 5.56
C THR A 49 -12.36 1.19 7.07
N VAL A 50 -12.97 2.26 7.58
CA VAL A 50 -13.05 2.51 9.03
C VAL A 50 -13.84 1.39 9.71
N LYS A 51 -14.96 0.97 9.11
CA LYS A 51 -15.76 -0.17 9.61
C LYS A 51 -14.94 -1.47 9.60
N HIS A 52 -14.25 -1.76 8.50
CA HIS A 52 -13.35 -2.92 8.42
C HIS A 52 -12.25 -2.90 9.48
N SER A 53 -11.65 -1.73 9.74
CA SER A 53 -10.65 -1.59 10.80
C SER A 53 -11.25 -1.86 12.20
N LEU A 54 -12.46 -1.39 12.47
CA LEU A 54 -13.17 -1.66 13.74
C LEU A 54 -13.50 -3.15 13.91
N GLU A 55 -14.00 -3.80 12.85
CA GLU A 55 -14.31 -5.23 12.81
C GLU A 55 -13.03 -6.07 13.03
N ALA A 56 -11.99 -5.80 12.23
CA ALA A 56 -10.69 -6.45 12.32
C ALA A 56 -9.92 -6.07 13.59
N GLY A 57 -10.36 -5.03 14.33
CA GLY A 57 -9.74 -4.50 15.54
C GLY A 57 -8.29 -4.09 15.35
N ILE A 58 -7.94 -3.67 14.13
CA ILE A 58 -6.61 -3.23 13.73
C ILE A 58 -6.77 -2.21 12.60
N LEU A 59 -5.97 -1.15 12.58
CA LEU A 59 -6.03 -0.16 11.51
C LEU A 59 -5.46 -0.75 10.21
N VAL A 60 -6.30 -0.91 9.19
CA VAL A 60 -5.89 -1.55 7.92
C VAL A 60 -6.48 -0.82 6.73
N GLY A 61 -5.66 -0.58 5.72
CA GLY A 61 -6.06 0.08 4.49
C GLY A 61 -7.04 -0.74 3.65
N HIS A 62 -7.84 -0.06 2.83
CA HIS A 62 -8.92 -0.66 2.05
C HIS A 62 -8.45 -1.83 1.18
N ASP A 63 -7.42 -1.57 0.37
CA ASP A 63 -6.86 -2.56 -0.55
C ASP A 63 -6.33 -3.80 0.18
N ALA A 64 -5.57 -3.56 1.26
CA ALA A 64 -4.98 -4.61 2.06
C ALA A 64 -6.06 -5.48 2.74
N TYR A 65 -7.09 -4.85 3.32
CA TYR A 65 -8.19 -5.57 3.95
C TYR A 65 -8.98 -6.38 2.91
N THR A 66 -9.35 -5.76 1.80
CA THR A 66 -10.10 -6.43 0.73
C THR A 66 -9.32 -7.62 0.19
N ALA A 67 -8.03 -7.44 -0.15
CA ALA A 67 -7.22 -8.55 -0.62
C ALA A 67 -7.03 -9.63 0.45
N ALA A 68 -6.78 -9.26 1.70
CA ALA A 68 -6.63 -10.22 2.79
C ALA A 68 -7.91 -11.02 3.02
N ARG A 69 -9.09 -10.38 3.01
CA ARG A 69 -10.38 -11.07 3.13
C ARG A 69 -10.60 -12.05 1.99
N GLU A 70 -10.41 -11.60 0.76
CA GLU A 70 -10.67 -12.36 -0.46
C GLU A 70 -9.69 -13.52 -0.69
N LEU A 71 -8.50 -13.45 -0.09
CA LEU A 71 -7.47 -14.49 -0.14
C LEU A 71 -7.39 -15.32 1.14
N GLY A 72 -8.26 -15.09 2.12
CA GLY A 72 -8.25 -15.82 3.39
C GLY A 72 -7.03 -15.55 4.28
N LEU A 73 -6.47 -14.34 4.22
CA LEU A 73 -5.27 -13.88 4.94
C LEU A 73 -5.58 -12.90 6.10
N LEU A 74 -6.84 -12.82 6.56
CA LEU A 74 -7.22 -11.89 7.65
C LEU A 74 -6.51 -12.19 8.98
N ASP A 75 -6.24 -13.47 9.27
CA ASP A 75 -5.43 -13.91 10.40
C ASP A 75 -3.96 -13.45 10.29
N ARG A 76 -3.50 -13.15 9.07
CA ARG A 76 -2.15 -12.67 8.74
C ARG A 76 -2.13 -11.19 8.35
N VAL A 77 -3.14 -10.41 8.70
CA VAL A 77 -3.25 -8.99 8.27
C VAL A 77 -2.04 -8.14 8.67
N ARG A 78 -1.38 -8.45 9.79
CA ARG A 78 -0.12 -7.80 10.21
C ARG A 78 1.05 -8.05 9.25
N LEU A 79 1.08 -9.22 8.61
CA LEU A 79 2.06 -9.55 7.57
C LEU A 79 1.64 -8.98 6.21
N VAL A 80 0.35 -9.05 5.86
CA VAL A 80 -0.16 -8.48 4.60
C VAL A 80 0.08 -6.98 4.54
N ASN A 81 -0.25 -6.26 5.61
CA ASN A 81 -0.14 -4.82 5.73
C ASN A 81 0.40 -4.44 7.11
N PRO A 82 1.73 -4.41 7.28
CA PRO A 82 2.39 -4.02 8.52
C PRO A 82 2.33 -2.51 8.83
N VAL A 83 2.25 -1.64 7.80
CA VAL A 83 2.16 -0.18 7.99
C VAL A 83 0.88 0.37 7.37
N ASP A 84 0.08 1.09 8.15
CA ASP A 84 -1.11 1.79 7.64
C ASP A 84 -1.23 3.22 8.19
N LEU A 85 -1.73 4.13 7.36
CA LEU A 85 -1.96 5.54 7.66
C LEU A 85 -3.45 5.87 7.56
N LEU A 86 -4.04 6.37 8.64
CA LEU A 86 -5.38 6.95 8.63
C LEU A 86 -5.29 8.46 8.38
N THR A 87 -5.80 8.91 7.25
CA THR A 87 -5.95 10.34 6.95
C THR A 87 -7.37 10.80 7.27
N MET A 88 -7.49 12.02 7.78
CA MET A 88 -8.79 12.67 7.95
C MET A 88 -8.70 14.14 7.52
N PRO A 89 -9.68 14.66 6.78
CA PRO A 89 -9.69 16.06 6.38
C PRO A 89 -9.85 16.95 7.63
N PRO A 90 -9.07 18.04 7.76
CA PRO A 90 -9.27 19.00 8.85
C PRO A 90 -10.62 19.72 8.71
N ASP A 91 -11.09 20.36 9.78
CA ASP A 91 -12.31 21.17 9.74
C ASP A 91 -12.12 22.37 8.81
N PRO A 92 -12.85 22.48 7.68
CA PRO A 92 -12.69 23.60 6.76
C PRO A 92 -13.00 24.97 7.39
N LEU A 93 -13.82 25.03 8.46
CA LEU A 93 -14.14 26.29 9.13
C LEU A 93 -12.91 26.90 9.83
N LYS A 94 -11.94 26.08 10.25
CA LYS A 94 -10.67 26.56 10.82
C LYS A 94 -9.78 27.25 9.78
N TYR A 95 -10.07 27.05 8.49
CA TYR A 95 -9.29 27.57 7.37
C TYR A 95 -10.11 28.45 6.43
N ILE A 96 -11.31 28.89 6.82
CA ILE A 96 -12.21 29.66 5.94
C ILE A 96 -11.58 30.96 5.42
N LYS A 97 -10.64 31.53 6.19
CA LYS A 97 -9.87 32.74 5.82
C LYS A 97 -8.66 32.45 4.90
N SER A 98 -8.33 31.17 4.68
CA SER A 98 -7.20 30.74 3.85
C SER A 98 -7.50 29.39 3.19
N ILE A 99 -8.42 29.39 2.22
CA ILE A 99 -8.82 28.17 1.51
C ILE A 99 -7.63 27.52 0.77
N ARG A 100 -6.64 28.30 0.32
CA ARG A 100 -5.42 27.76 -0.30
C ARG A 100 -4.62 26.90 0.66
N LEU A 101 -4.54 27.29 1.94
CA LEU A 101 -3.89 26.48 2.97
C LEU A 101 -4.65 25.18 3.22
N TYR A 102 -5.99 25.23 3.27
CA TYR A 102 -6.82 24.03 3.39
C TYR A 102 -6.58 23.05 2.24
N LEU A 103 -6.60 23.53 0.99
CA LEU A 103 -6.34 22.70 -0.19
C LEU A 103 -4.91 22.14 -0.19
N GLY A 104 -3.93 22.92 0.28
CA GLY A 104 -2.56 22.43 0.46
C GLY A 104 -2.46 21.29 1.47
N ILE A 105 -3.19 21.37 2.60
CA ILE A 105 -3.27 20.27 3.57
C ILE A 105 -3.93 19.04 2.94
N LEU A 106 -5.02 19.21 2.18
CA LEU A 106 -5.70 18.08 1.51
C LEU A 106 -4.83 17.38 0.45
N ALA A 107 -3.82 18.06 -0.09
CA ALA A 107 -2.89 17.49 -1.06
C ALA A 107 -1.72 16.74 -0.41
N ASP A 108 -1.49 16.89 0.90
CA ASP A 108 -0.37 16.27 1.61
C ASP A 108 -0.86 15.19 2.60
N VAL A 109 -0.34 13.97 2.44
CA VAL A 109 -0.71 12.81 3.27
C VAL A 109 -0.26 13.00 4.72
N ALA A 110 0.95 13.54 4.93
CA ALA A 110 1.49 13.73 6.27
C ALA A 110 0.67 14.76 7.06
N SER A 111 0.20 15.82 6.41
CA SER A 111 -0.64 16.88 7.00
C SER A 111 -2.07 16.44 7.33
N GLN A 112 -2.54 15.33 6.76
CA GLN A 112 -3.86 14.74 7.05
C GLN A 112 -3.81 13.50 7.95
N THR A 113 -2.64 12.87 8.09
CA THR A 113 -2.50 11.65 8.89
C THR A 113 -2.80 11.96 10.36
N VAL A 114 -3.78 11.28 10.95
CA VAL A 114 -4.17 11.45 12.36
C VAL A 114 -3.79 10.25 13.22
N LEU A 115 -3.64 9.09 12.60
CA LEU A 115 -3.22 7.84 13.23
C LEU A 115 -2.38 7.04 12.24
N MET A 116 -1.25 6.50 12.68
CA MET A 116 -0.46 5.54 11.92
C MET A 116 -0.29 4.27 12.74
N ARG A 117 -0.36 3.10 12.11
CA ARG A 117 0.01 1.83 12.71
C ARG A 117 1.33 1.32 12.13
N ILE A 118 2.20 0.81 13.00
CA ILE A 118 3.33 -0.04 12.67
C ILE A 118 3.14 -1.35 13.42
N SER A 119 3.03 -2.46 12.70
CA SER A 119 2.90 -3.79 13.31
C SER A 119 4.25 -4.48 13.32
N ARG A 120 4.57 -5.18 14.41
CA ARG A 120 5.70 -6.09 14.56
C ARG A 120 5.17 -7.52 14.52
N PRO A 121 4.99 -8.14 13.34
CA PRO A 121 4.19 -9.36 13.22
C PRO A 121 4.78 -10.55 13.96
N LEU A 122 6.12 -10.59 14.08
CA LEU A 122 6.85 -11.62 14.84
C LEU A 122 6.65 -11.51 16.36
N GLU A 123 6.43 -10.29 16.86
CA GLU A 123 6.20 -10.02 18.29
C GLU A 123 4.71 -10.00 18.63
N GLY A 124 3.84 -9.92 17.61
CA GLY A 124 2.40 -9.78 17.78
C GLY A 124 1.97 -8.44 18.39
N VAL A 125 2.85 -7.42 18.30
CA VAL A 125 2.65 -6.07 18.85
C VAL A 125 2.26 -5.10 17.74
N ASP A 126 1.28 -4.24 18.03
CA ASP A 126 0.90 -3.13 17.17
C ASP A 126 1.23 -1.79 17.86
N GLU A 127 2.09 -1.00 17.25
CA GLU A 127 2.44 0.36 17.68
C GLU A 127 1.59 1.36 16.90
N TYR A 128 0.89 2.24 17.62
CA TYR A 128 0.07 3.30 17.04
C TYR A 128 0.66 4.67 17.38
N PHE A 129 0.74 5.53 16.36
CA PHE A 129 1.27 6.88 16.48
C PHE A 129 0.14 7.87 16.22
N ILE A 130 -0.29 8.58 17.26
CA ILE A 130 -1.36 9.57 17.18
C ILE A 130 -0.75 10.92 16.83
N VAL A 131 -1.10 11.46 15.67
CA VAL A 131 -0.60 12.76 15.23
C VAL A 131 -1.49 13.86 15.82
N ARG A 132 -1.18 14.26 17.05
CA ARG A 132 -2.04 15.14 17.86
C ARG A 132 -2.27 16.49 17.21
N GLU A 133 -1.26 17.05 16.55
CA GLU A 133 -1.40 18.32 15.84
C GLU A 133 -2.49 18.25 14.75
N ASN A 134 -2.49 17.18 13.97
CA ASN A 134 -3.49 16.97 12.93
C ASN A 134 -4.87 16.65 13.53
N ALA A 135 -4.93 15.82 14.57
CA ALA A 135 -6.17 15.50 15.28
C ALA A 135 -6.86 16.76 15.86
N ARG A 136 -6.09 17.75 16.37
CA ARG A 136 -6.63 19.03 16.87
C ARG A 136 -7.30 19.86 15.77
N ARG A 137 -6.99 19.62 14.50
CA ARG A 137 -7.59 20.32 13.36
C ARG A 137 -8.93 19.73 12.94
N LEU A 138 -9.28 18.53 13.41
CA LEU A 138 -10.56 17.88 13.11
C LEU A 138 -11.77 18.62 13.72
N ASN A 139 -12.96 18.38 13.17
CA ASN A 139 -14.22 18.72 13.79
C ASN A 139 -14.62 17.62 14.80
N LYS A 140 -15.70 17.86 15.55
CA LYS A 140 -16.18 16.91 16.57
C LYS A 140 -16.53 15.53 16.00
N VAL A 141 -17.12 15.48 14.80
CA VAL A 141 -17.56 14.22 14.17
C VAL A 141 -16.36 13.34 13.83
N ALA A 142 -15.36 13.89 13.14
CA ALA A 142 -14.15 13.15 12.79
C ALA A 142 -13.33 12.77 14.03
N LEU A 143 -13.32 13.62 15.07
CA LEU A 143 -12.66 13.31 16.33
C LEU A 143 -13.31 12.10 17.03
N THR A 144 -14.64 12.02 17.09
CA THR A 144 -15.35 10.85 17.66
C THR A 144 -15.01 9.55 16.93
N VAL A 145 -14.85 9.59 15.59
CA VAL A 145 -14.43 8.41 14.83
C VAL A 145 -13.01 7.98 15.22
N LEU A 146 -12.08 8.93 15.30
CA LEU A 146 -10.70 8.65 15.73
C LEU A 146 -10.64 8.08 17.16
N GLU A 147 -11.39 8.67 18.08
CA GLU A 147 -11.46 8.22 19.48
C GLU A 147 -12.04 6.80 19.57
N GLY A 148 -13.11 6.49 18.82
CA GLY A 148 -13.69 5.14 18.78
C GLY A 148 -12.74 4.08 18.22
N LEU A 149 -11.92 4.43 17.22
CA LEU A 149 -10.85 3.54 16.71
C LEU A 149 -9.79 3.29 17.80
N ILE A 150 -9.31 4.35 18.46
CA ILE A 150 -8.31 4.24 19.53
C ILE A 150 -8.84 3.37 20.68
N GLU A 151 -10.07 3.58 21.12
CA GLU A 151 -10.72 2.77 22.16
C GLU A 151 -10.79 1.30 21.74
N ARG A 152 -11.27 1.04 20.52
CA ARG A 152 -11.39 -0.32 19.98
C ARG A 152 -10.04 -1.04 19.94
N PHE A 153 -8.98 -0.38 19.50
CA PHE A 153 -7.65 -0.98 19.38
C PHE A 153 -7.00 -1.17 20.75
N SER A 154 -7.20 -0.23 21.68
CA SER A 154 -6.68 -0.33 23.05
C SER A 154 -7.19 -1.57 23.78
N ALA A 155 -8.40 -2.03 23.45
CA ALA A 155 -9.01 -3.21 24.05
C ALA A 155 -8.43 -4.57 23.57
N ARG A 156 -7.57 -4.60 22.53
CA ARG A 156 -7.04 -5.85 21.94
C ARG A 156 -5.87 -6.48 22.71
N GLY A 157 -5.25 -5.76 23.65
CA GLY A 157 -3.99 -6.18 24.29
C GLY A 157 -2.81 -6.17 23.30
N ASN A 158 -1.57 -6.12 23.80
CA ASN A 158 -0.35 -6.03 22.97
C ASN A 158 -0.35 -4.86 21.98
N VAL A 159 -0.93 -3.73 22.40
CA VAL A 159 -0.97 -2.49 21.64
C VAL A 159 -0.26 -1.40 22.44
N VAL A 160 0.56 -0.60 21.77
CA VAL A 160 1.23 0.56 22.36
C VAL A 160 0.83 1.81 21.59
N PHE A 161 0.51 2.89 22.31
CA PHE A 161 0.21 4.19 21.71
C PHE A 161 1.31 5.20 22.02
N HIS A 162 1.70 5.95 21.01
CA HIS A 162 2.68 7.02 21.06
C HIS A 162 2.04 8.31 20.56
N ASP A 163 2.39 9.44 21.16
CA ASP A 163 2.15 10.73 20.54
C ASP A 163 3.21 10.99 19.47
N ALA A 164 2.79 11.54 18.34
CA ALA A 164 3.65 11.85 17.22
C ALA A 164 3.36 13.24 16.64
N GLU A 165 4.40 13.80 16.01
CA GLU A 165 4.29 15.02 15.21
C GLU A 165 4.20 14.65 13.72
N PRO A 166 3.58 15.49 12.85
CA PRO A 166 3.46 15.20 11.42
C PRO A 166 4.82 14.92 10.75
N GLY A 167 5.88 15.58 11.22
CA GLY A 167 7.25 15.38 10.72
C GLY A 167 7.81 13.98 10.96
N LEU A 168 7.26 13.19 11.91
CA LEU A 168 7.66 11.79 12.10
C LEU A 168 7.34 10.96 10.86
N ILE A 169 6.16 11.15 10.28
CA ILE A 169 5.71 10.43 9.08
C ILE A 169 6.70 10.68 7.94
N MET A 170 7.01 11.95 7.66
CA MET A 170 8.00 12.32 6.65
C MET A 170 9.38 11.71 6.92
N LYS A 171 9.84 11.74 8.17
CA LYS A 171 11.13 11.16 8.56
C LYS A 171 11.18 9.65 8.35
N LEU A 172 10.11 8.93 8.69
CA LEU A 172 10.02 7.48 8.51
C LEU A 172 10.10 7.11 7.03
N PHE A 173 9.32 7.78 6.18
CA PHE A 173 9.35 7.50 4.73
C PHE A 173 10.57 8.08 4.01
N SER A 174 11.27 9.06 4.59
CA SER A 174 12.51 9.58 3.98
C SER A 174 13.78 8.88 4.48
N ASN A 175 13.66 8.00 5.49
CA ASN A 175 14.79 7.29 6.06
C ASN A 175 14.77 5.82 5.64
N ARG A 176 15.80 5.43 4.87
CA ARG A 176 15.97 4.07 4.36
C ARG A 176 16.02 3.02 5.49
N GLU A 177 16.69 3.34 6.59
CA GLU A 177 16.88 2.43 7.72
C GLU A 177 15.59 2.25 8.54
N ALA A 178 14.75 3.29 8.59
CA ALA A 178 13.51 3.28 9.38
C ALA A 178 12.50 2.22 8.92
N LEU A 179 12.54 1.85 7.63
CA LEU A 179 11.68 0.82 7.04
C LEU A 179 12.42 -0.49 6.75
N ASN A 180 13.70 -0.62 7.13
CA ASN A 180 14.49 -1.81 6.80
C ASN A 180 13.92 -3.10 7.43
N TRP A 181 13.22 -3.00 8.56
CA TRP A 181 12.54 -4.14 9.17
C TRP A 181 11.45 -4.76 8.26
N LEU A 182 10.89 -4.00 7.32
CA LEU A 182 9.96 -4.55 6.32
C LEU A 182 10.67 -5.50 5.35
N ASN A 183 11.97 -5.31 5.08
CA ASN A 183 12.76 -6.25 4.29
C ASN A 183 12.90 -7.60 5.02
N ASN A 184 13.02 -7.58 6.36
CA ASN A 184 13.04 -8.82 7.15
C ASN A 184 11.70 -9.55 7.06
N ILE A 185 10.57 -8.82 7.14
CA ILE A 185 9.23 -9.40 6.94
C ILE A 185 9.10 -10.01 5.55
N TYR A 186 9.59 -9.31 4.53
CA TYR A 186 9.59 -9.81 3.16
C TYR A 186 10.37 -11.12 3.03
N GLY A 187 11.51 -11.24 3.71
CA GLY A 187 12.31 -12.47 3.77
C GLY A 187 11.56 -13.67 4.36
N LEU A 188 10.63 -13.45 5.30
CA LEU A 188 9.77 -14.52 5.85
C LEU A 188 8.84 -15.10 4.79
N LEU A 189 8.49 -14.32 3.76
CA LEU A 189 7.63 -14.77 2.66
C LEU A 189 8.39 -15.67 1.66
N SER A 190 9.64 -16.03 1.98
CA SER A 190 10.44 -16.98 1.20
C SER A 190 9.80 -18.36 1.08
N GLU A 191 8.99 -18.75 2.06
CA GLU A 191 8.28 -20.03 2.07
C GLU A 191 7.20 -20.15 0.98
N TYR A 192 6.73 -19.03 0.41
CA TYR A 192 5.69 -19.01 -0.62
C TYR A 192 6.28 -19.12 -2.02
N ASP A 193 5.60 -19.90 -2.87
CA ASP A 193 5.99 -20.13 -4.26
C ASP A 193 5.91 -18.84 -5.08
N VAL A 194 4.89 -18.02 -4.79
CA VAL A 194 4.72 -16.67 -5.37
C VAL A 194 4.43 -15.65 -4.26
N VAL A 195 5.10 -14.50 -4.31
CA VAL A 195 4.69 -13.31 -3.54
C VAL A 195 4.30 -12.21 -4.51
N VAL A 196 3.05 -11.77 -4.41
CA VAL A 196 2.51 -10.64 -5.15
C VAL A 196 2.59 -9.41 -4.26
N THR A 197 3.55 -8.54 -4.55
CA THR A 197 3.80 -7.32 -3.79
C THR A 197 3.12 -6.13 -4.45
N GLU A 198 2.27 -5.41 -3.73
CA GLU A 198 1.62 -4.21 -4.22
C GLU A 198 2.25 -2.95 -3.62
N SER A 199 2.59 -1.99 -4.47
CA SER A 199 3.11 -0.68 -4.05
C SER A 199 2.05 0.25 -3.46
N TYR A 200 2.52 1.28 -2.76
CA TYR A 200 1.71 2.37 -2.23
C TYR A 200 1.69 3.54 -3.22
N ASN A 201 0.49 4.02 -3.60
CA ASN A 201 0.30 5.07 -4.61
C ASN A 201 1.04 4.77 -5.94
N ASN A 202 1.85 5.70 -6.43
CA ASN A 202 2.70 5.58 -7.62
C ASN A 202 4.17 5.33 -7.28
N ALA A 203 4.49 4.93 -6.05
CA ALA A 203 5.85 4.56 -5.69
C ALA A 203 6.31 3.37 -6.53
N ALA A 204 7.51 3.47 -7.09
CA ALA A 204 8.08 2.44 -7.95
C ALA A 204 8.26 1.11 -7.22
N THR A 205 8.54 1.16 -5.92
CA THR A 205 8.61 0.00 -5.03
C THR A 205 8.14 0.43 -3.65
N PRO A 206 7.43 -0.40 -2.88
CA PRO A 206 7.07 -0.04 -1.51
C PRO A 206 8.22 -0.23 -0.51
N ILE A 207 9.12 -1.19 -0.79
CA ILE A 207 10.30 -1.50 0.03
C ILE A 207 11.47 -1.84 -0.88
N GLU A 208 12.68 -1.88 -0.33
CA GLU A 208 13.85 -2.18 -1.14
C GLU A 208 13.88 -3.63 -1.62
N ALA A 209 13.54 -4.59 -0.75
CA ALA A 209 13.59 -6.01 -1.10
C ALA A 209 12.66 -6.41 -2.25
N SER A 210 11.58 -5.65 -2.53
CA SER A 210 10.71 -5.93 -3.67
C SER A 210 11.30 -5.49 -5.02
N LEU A 211 12.44 -4.81 -5.05
CA LEU A 211 13.20 -4.56 -6.29
C LEU A 211 13.83 -5.84 -6.84
N ASP A 212 14.01 -6.86 -6.01
CA ASP A 212 14.44 -8.20 -6.41
C ASP A 212 13.30 -9.04 -7.01
N SER A 213 12.30 -8.39 -7.62
CA SER A 213 11.21 -9.09 -8.31
C SER A 213 11.67 -9.70 -9.63
N ASP A 214 11.06 -10.81 -10.04
CA ASP A 214 11.30 -11.45 -11.34
C ASP A 214 10.65 -10.61 -12.47
N LEU A 215 9.41 -10.20 -12.22
CA LEU A 215 8.61 -9.36 -13.12
C LEU A 215 7.98 -8.18 -12.35
N VAL A 216 7.88 -7.06 -13.05
CA VAL A 216 7.19 -5.86 -12.55
C VAL A 216 6.04 -5.52 -13.49
N LEU A 217 4.84 -5.48 -12.92
CA LEU A 217 3.60 -5.16 -13.58
C LEU A 217 3.26 -3.71 -13.27
N VAL A 218 3.44 -2.84 -14.24
CA VAL A 218 3.06 -1.43 -14.16
C VAL A 218 1.64 -1.28 -14.71
N THR A 219 0.71 -0.94 -13.83
CA THR A 219 -0.69 -0.75 -14.16
C THR A 219 -0.96 0.72 -14.48
N ALA A 220 -1.78 0.94 -15.50
CA ALA A 220 -2.38 2.22 -15.82
C ALA A 220 -3.86 1.96 -16.19
N PRO A 221 -4.73 2.98 -16.21
CA PRO A 221 -6.08 2.82 -16.74
C PRO A 221 -6.02 2.13 -18.10
N THR A 222 -6.79 1.05 -18.24
CA THR A 222 -6.91 0.20 -19.44
C THR A 222 -5.64 -0.49 -19.95
N ARG A 223 -4.49 -0.34 -19.29
CA ARG A 223 -3.21 -0.86 -19.78
C ARG A 223 -2.38 -1.52 -18.69
N LEU A 224 -1.78 -2.66 -19.03
CA LEU A 224 -0.76 -3.33 -18.24
C LEU A 224 0.55 -3.37 -19.02
N LEU A 225 1.64 -2.89 -18.42
CA LEU A 225 2.99 -2.97 -18.96
C LEU A 225 3.79 -3.93 -18.08
N ILE A 226 4.48 -4.90 -18.68
CA ILE A 226 5.25 -5.90 -17.94
C ILE A 226 6.73 -5.74 -18.25
N TYR A 227 7.55 -5.55 -17.22
CA TYR A 227 8.98 -5.39 -17.31
C TYR A 227 9.72 -6.54 -16.61
N ARG A 228 10.92 -6.87 -17.11
CA ARG A 228 11.86 -7.72 -16.38
C ARG A 228 12.31 -6.97 -15.13
N GLY A 229 12.27 -7.60 -13.96
CA GLY A 229 12.56 -6.91 -12.71
C GLY A 229 13.99 -6.39 -12.61
N THR A 230 14.98 -7.08 -13.20
CA THR A 230 16.36 -6.57 -13.27
C THR A 230 16.46 -5.23 -14.00
N ARG A 231 15.73 -5.05 -15.11
CA ARG A 231 15.67 -3.79 -15.86
C ARG A 231 14.93 -2.71 -15.08
N TYR A 232 13.83 -3.08 -14.43
CA TYR A 232 13.05 -2.18 -13.59
C TYR A 232 13.89 -1.63 -12.42
N ARG A 233 14.58 -2.52 -11.70
CA ARG A 233 15.51 -2.18 -10.62
C ARG A 233 16.58 -1.19 -11.04
N GLN A 234 17.23 -1.42 -12.18
CA GLN A 234 18.24 -0.49 -12.71
C GLN A 234 17.67 0.92 -12.94
N GLY A 235 16.44 1.00 -13.46
CA GLY A 235 15.74 2.29 -13.61
C GLY A 235 15.47 2.97 -12.27
N VAL A 236 14.95 2.24 -11.28
CA VAL A 236 14.70 2.78 -9.93
C VAL A 236 15.99 3.25 -9.27
N GLU A 237 17.04 2.43 -9.30
CA GLU A 237 18.32 2.75 -8.67
C GLU A 237 18.96 4.00 -9.28
N ALA A 238 18.94 4.12 -10.62
CA ALA A 238 19.45 5.30 -11.33
C ALA A 238 18.75 6.60 -10.92
N PHE A 239 17.43 6.56 -10.67
CA PHE A 239 16.64 7.73 -10.28
C PHE A 239 16.61 7.99 -8.77
N SER A 240 16.83 6.96 -7.96
CA SER A 240 16.89 7.08 -6.51
C SER A 240 18.06 7.98 -6.07
N MET A 241 19.19 7.94 -6.78
CA MET A 241 20.41 8.70 -6.49
C MET A 241 20.84 8.59 -5.02
N GLY A 242 20.74 7.39 -4.43
CA GLY A 242 21.09 7.14 -3.02
C GLY A 242 20.00 7.52 -2.00
N ARG A 243 18.89 8.11 -2.43
CA ARG A 243 17.68 8.27 -1.60
C ARG A 243 16.93 6.94 -1.52
N PRO A 244 16.02 6.76 -0.55
CA PRO A 244 15.20 5.56 -0.50
C PRO A 244 14.43 5.33 -1.82
N PRO A 245 14.42 4.09 -2.35
CA PRO A 245 13.89 3.81 -3.69
C PRO A 245 12.37 3.99 -3.81
N TRP A 246 11.63 3.92 -2.71
CA TRP A 246 10.19 4.18 -2.66
C TRP A 246 9.81 5.67 -2.78
N LEU A 247 10.80 6.58 -2.81
CA LEU A 247 10.58 7.99 -3.17
C LEU A 247 10.65 8.23 -4.69
N VAL A 248 10.96 7.20 -5.47
CA VAL A 248 10.93 7.25 -6.93
C VAL A 248 9.54 6.89 -7.38
N ASP A 249 8.91 7.77 -8.16
CA ASP A 249 7.62 7.51 -8.77
C ASP A 249 7.79 6.74 -10.10
N VAL A 250 6.85 5.85 -10.41
CA VAL A 250 6.85 5.10 -11.68
C VAL A 250 6.92 6.02 -12.90
N GLY A 251 6.18 7.12 -12.87
CA GLY A 251 6.18 8.11 -13.96
C GLY A 251 7.56 8.73 -14.20
N GLY A 252 8.40 8.82 -13.16
CA GLY A 252 9.76 9.34 -13.28
C GLY A 252 10.72 8.39 -13.99
N ILE A 253 10.44 7.08 -14.02
CA ILE A 253 11.34 6.08 -14.61
C ILE A 253 10.82 5.44 -15.89
N VAL A 254 9.50 5.46 -16.15
CA VAL A 254 8.91 4.72 -17.27
C VAL A 254 9.53 5.08 -18.63
N GLU A 255 9.92 6.33 -18.82
CA GLU A 255 10.56 6.83 -20.04
C GLU A 255 11.95 6.22 -20.29
N VAL A 256 12.68 5.88 -19.22
CA VAL A 256 14.03 5.28 -19.33
C VAL A 256 14.00 3.76 -19.30
N LEU A 257 12.88 3.17 -18.88
CA LEU A 257 12.70 1.72 -18.89
C LEU A 257 12.63 1.16 -20.31
N GLY A 258 12.41 1.98 -21.35
CA GLY A 258 12.24 1.56 -22.75
C GLY A 258 11.12 0.54 -22.95
N GLU A 259 11.21 -0.28 -24.00
CA GLU A 259 10.12 -1.19 -24.37
C GLU A 259 9.85 -2.27 -23.29
N PRO A 260 8.58 -2.47 -22.87
CA PRO A 260 8.19 -3.54 -21.98
C PRO A 260 8.35 -4.92 -22.64
N LEU A 261 8.44 -5.98 -21.84
CA LEU A 261 8.39 -7.36 -22.33
C LEU A 261 7.05 -7.67 -22.99
N LYS A 262 5.98 -7.10 -22.44
CA LYS A 262 4.61 -7.27 -22.91
C LYS A 262 3.77 -6.07 -22.50
N THR A 263 2.88 -5.68 -23.40
CA THR A 263 1.78 -4.76 -23.11
C THR A 263 0.47 -5.52 -23.30
N MET A 264 -0.49 -5.30 -22.40
CA MET A 264 -1.82 -5.89 -22.48
C MET A 264 -2.89 -4.80 -22.27
N ASP A 265 -4.02 -4.96 -22.95
CA ASP A 265 -5.23 -4.20 -22.66
C ASP A 265 -5.94 -4.81 -21.46
N ILE A 266 -6.32 -3.99 -20.48
CA ILE A 266 -7.05 -4.43 -19.29
C ILE A 266 -8.56 -4.25 -19.56
N PRO A 267 -9.34 -5.34 -19.66
CA PRO A 267 -10.80 -5.25 -19.77
C PRO A 267 -11.42 -4.70 -18.47
N TYR A 268 -12.69 -4.30 -18.52
CA TYR A 268 -13.41 -3.95 -17.30
C TYR A 268 -13.52 -5.15 -16.36
N SER A 269 -13.29 -4.95 -15.07
CA SER A 269 -13.39 -6.01 -14.06
C SER A 269 -14.79 -6.63 -14.03
N ASN A 270 -14.87 -7.90 -13.62
CA ASN A 270 -16.11 -8.69 -13.49
C ASN A 270 -16.79 -9.04 -14.82
N THR A 271 -16.05 -9.06 -15.93
CA THR A 271 -16.52 -9.60 -17.23
C THR A 271 -15.80 -10.90 -17.58
N SER A 272 -16.33 -11.66 -18.54
CA SER A 272 -15.66 -12.86 -19.07
C SER A 272 -14.30 -12.52 -19.68
N GLU A 273 -14.22 -11.40 -20.40
CA GLU A 273 -12.98 -10.93 -21.02
C GLU A 273 -11.90 -10.63 -19.97
N PHE A 274 -12.29 -10.13 -18.80
CA PHE A 274 -11.34 -9.90 -17.71
C PHE A 274 -10.79 -11.22 -17.15
N ASN A 275 -11.61 -12.27 -17.06
CA ASN A 275 -11.14 -13.59 -16.63
C ASN A 275 -10.16 -14.16 -17.65
N ASP A 276 -10.48 -14.09 -18.94
CA ASP A 276 -9.60 -14.53 -20.03
C ASP A 276 -8.27 -13.74 -20.00
N PHE A 277 -8.33 -12.43 -19.73
CA PHE A 277 -7.16 -11.58 -19.54
C PHE A 277 -6.28 -12.05 -18.37
N ILE A 278 -6.88 -12.41 -17.22
CA ILE A 278 -6.14 -12.92 -16.06
C ILE A 278 -5.50 -14.29 -16.37
N ASP A 279 -6.21 -15.17 -17.07
CA ASP A 279 -5.66 -16.48 -17.47
C ASP A 279 -4.46 -16.31 -18.42
N LEU A 280 -4.57 -15.43 -19.42
CA LEU A 280 -3.44 -15.06 -20.29
C LEU A 280 -2.26 -14.46 -19.52
N LEU A 281 -2.54 -13.63 -18.50
CA LEU A 281 -1.51 -13.04 -17.66
C LEU A 281 -0.79 -14.12 -16.83
N VAL A 282 -1.53 -15.10 -16.29
CA VAL A 282 -0.97 -16.26 -15.57
C VAL A 282 -0.10 -17.12 -16.49
N GLU A 283 -0.55 -17.41 -17.72
CA GLU A 283 0.25 -18.14 -18.71
C GLU A 283 1.56 -17.39 -19.03
N PHE A 284 1.47 -16.07 -19.25
CA PHE A 284 2.66 -15.27 -19.49
C PHE A 284 3.63 -15.33 -18.30
N ILE A 285 3.14 -15.11 -17.08
CA ILE A 285 3.99 -15.08 -15.87
C ILE A 285 4.65 -16.43 -15.60
N THR A 286 3.90 -17.53 -15.74
CA THR A 286 4.43 -18.88 -15.48
C THR A 286 5.46 -19.32 -16.53
N SER A 287 5.47 -18.70 -17.73
CA SER A 287 6.55 -18.91 -18.71
C SER A 287 7.93 -18.34 -18.31
N TYR A 288 7.99 -17.50 -17.26
CA TYR A 288 9.22 -16.93 -16.69
C TYR A 288 9.61 -17.57 -15.34
N GLN A 289 8.94 -18.66 -14.96
CA GLN A 289 9.25 -19.45 -13.76
C GLN A 289 10.41 -20.41 -14.04
#